data_AF-A0A6B1F0L0-F1
#
_entry.id   AF-A0A6B1F0L0-F1
#
_cell.length_a   1.000
_cell.length_b   1.000
_cell.length_c   1.000
_cell.angle_alpha   90.00
_cell.angle_beta   90.00
_cell.angle_gamma   90.00
#
_symmetry.space_group_name_H-M   'P 1'
#
loop_
_entity.id
_entity.type
_entity.pdbx_description
1 polymer ?
#
loop_
_entity_poly.entity_id
_entity_poly.type
_entity_poly.pdbx_seq_one_letter_code
_entity_poly.pdbx_strand_id
1 'polypeptide(L)'
;MKNEILSLQSKLMDPSEKQKYPKEYLERCRHPEIQALRPETADTEDVWIPTSEQLQQLLIQKLPYPDRSILQRTADGWEYQTHFREWAADYGTYIDTHRQFIGTDAENVLLQVLMALLGIGERWMV
;
A
#
# COMPACT_ATOMS: atom_id res chain seq x y z
N MET A 1 -28.45 -27.57 18.57
CA MET A 1 -28.53 -26.27 17.86
C MET A 1 -27.23 -25.46 17.98
N LYS A 2 -26.04 -26.06 17.82
CA LYS A 2 -24.76 -25.33 17.76
C LYS A 2 -23.98 -25.56 16.46
N ASN A 3 -24.43 -26.48 15.60
CA ASN A 3 -23.71 -26.88 14.39
C ASN A 3 -24.22 -26.20 13.11
N GLU A 4 -25.27 -25.40 13.17
CA GLU A 4 -25.79 -24.69 11.99
C GLU A 4 -25.20 -23.28 11.82
N ILE A 5 -24.68 -22.67 12.88
CA ILE A 5 -24.12 -21.31 12.83
C ILE A 5 -22.72 -21.32 12.16
N LEU A 6 -21.91 -22.36 12.38
CA LEU A 6 -20.61 -22.53 11.73
C LEU A 6 -20.73 -22.85 10.22
N SER A 7 -21.88 -23.39 9.78
CA SER A 7 -22.13 -23.72 8.37
C SER A 7 -22.46 -22.48 7.52
N LEU A 8 -23.08 -21.46 8.13
CA LEU A 8 -23.49 -20.23 7.43
C LEU A 8 -22.35 -19.25 7.19
N GLN A 9 -21.31 -19.23 8.04
CA GLN A 9 -20.11 -18.42 7.78
C GLN A 9 -19.26 -18.94 6.61
N SER A 10 -19.42 -20.20 6.23
CA SER A 10 -18.70 -20.78 5.08
C SER A 10 -19.36 -20.52 3.72
N LYS A 11 -20.56 -19.92 3.68
CA LYS A 11 -21.41 -19.82 2.49
C LYS A 11 -21.49 -18.42 1.85
N LEU A 12 -20.68 -17.46 2.31
CA LEU A 12 -20.66 -16.08 1.78
C LEU A 12 -19.40 -15.72 0.99
N MET A 13 -18.53 -16.69 0.68
CA MET A 13 -17.42 -16.45 -0.24
C MET A 13 -17.51 -17.42 -1.42
N ASP A 14 -17.66 -16.85 -2.60
CA ASP A 14 -17.57 -17.55 -3.86
C ASP A 14 -16.18 -18.23 -3.96
N PRO A 15 -16.10 -19.57 -4.13
CA PRO A 15 -14.82 -20.26 -4.24
C PRO A 15 -14.00 -19.86 -5.48
N SER A 16 -14.57 -19.06 -6.39
CA SER A 16 -13.92 -18.42 -7.53
C SER A 16 -13.08 -17.17 -7.16
N GLU A 17 -13.25 -16.60 -5.97
CA GLU A 17 -12.47 -15.45 -5.47
C GLU A 17 -11.30 -15.87 -4.59
N LYS A 18 -10.84 -17.11 -4.73
CA LYS A 18 -9.67 -17.65 -4.02
C LYS A 18 -8.40 -16.93 -4.47
N GLN A 19 -8.19 -15.79 -3.81
CA GLN A 19 -6.97 -15.04 -3.62
C GLN A 19 -6.48 -14.26 -4.85
N LYS A 20 -7.24 -13.22 -5.25
CA LYS A 20 -6.79 -12.16 -6.18
C LYS A 20 -5.44 -11.57 -5.80
N TYR A 21 -5.13 -11.52 -4.50
CA TYR A 21 -3.93 -10.88 -3.96
C TYR A 21 -3.06 -11.85 -3.16
N PRO A 22 -1.72 -11.81 -3.31
CA PRO A 22 -0.81 -12.57 -2.47
C PRO A 22 -1.05 -12.33 -0.97
N LYS A 23 -0.78 -13.34 -0.13
CA LYS A 23 -0.96 -13.25 1.34
C LYS A 23 -0.22 -12.05 1.94
N GLU A 24 1.00 -11.80 1.46
CA GLU A 24 1.83 -10.67 1.90
C GLU A 24 1.19 -9.31 1.59
N TYR A 25 0.58 -9.15 0.41
CA TYR A 25 -0.15 -7.92 0.06
C TYR A 25 -1.30 -7.67 1.04
N LEU A 26 -2.10 -8.71 1.30
CA LEU A 26 -3.22 -8.63 2.24
C LEU A 26 -2.77 -8.31 3.68
N GLU A 27 -1.63 -8.85 4.11
CA GLU A 27 -1.04 -8.55 5.42
C GLU A 27 -0.59 -7.08 5.51
N ARG A 28 0.04 -6.54 4.46
CA ARG A 28 0.42 -5.13 4.38
C ARG A 28 -0.81 -4.21 4.38
N CYS A 29 -1.88 -4.56 3.66
CA CYS A 29 -3.11 -3.78 3.68
C CYS A 29 -3.71 -3.68 5.08
N ARG A 30 -3.64 -4.74 5.90
CA ARG A 30 -4.17 -4.74 7.27
C ARG A 30 -3.42 -3.83 8.26
N HIS A 31 -2.32 -3.20 7.86
CA HIS A 31 -1.58 -2.30 8.74
C HIS A 31 -2.50 -1.12 9.19
N PRO A 32 -2.52 -0.75 10.48
CA PRO A 32 -3.45 0.26 10.99
C PRO A 32 -3.40 1.60 10.25
N GLU A 33 -2.20 2.06 9.91
CA GLU A 33 -1.93 3.30 9.18
C GLU A 33 -2.41 3.23 7.74
N ILE A 34 -2.43 2.05 7.11
CA ILE A 34 -3.06 1.85 5.80
C ILE A 34 -4.58 1.87 5.96
N GLN A 35 -5.14 1.15 6.95
CA GLN A 35 -6.58 1.14 7.20
C GLN A 35 -7.13 2.52 7.57
N ALA A 36 -6.32 3.38 8.20
CA ALA A 36 -6.68 4.77 8.50
C ALA A 36 -6.84 5.66 7.26
N LEU A 37 -6.35 5.22 6.09
CA LEU A 37 -6.50 5.94 4.81
C LEU A 37 -7.74 5.51 4.02
N ARG A 38 -8.55 4.62 4.60
CA ARG A 38 -9.78 4.14 3.98
C ARG A 38 -10.71 5.32 3.60
N PRO A 39 -11.24 5.36 2.36
CA PRO A 39 -12.24 6.34 1.98
C PRO A 39 -13.53 6.20 2.79
N GLU A 40 -14.14 7.33 3.17
CA GLU A 40 -15.40 7.37 3.93
C GLU A 40 -16.57 6.70 3.19
N THR A 41 -16.49 6.61 1.86
CA THR A 41 -17.52 6.01 1.00
C THR A 41 -17.41 4.49 0.88
N ALA A 42 -16.43 3.85 1.53
CA ALA A 42 -16.28 2.41 1.50
C ALA A 42 -17.22 1.76 2.54
N ASP A 43 -18.32 1.17 2.08
CA ASP A 43 -19.50 0.78 2.87
C ASP A 43 -19.43 -0.61 3.58
N THR A 44 -18.28 -1.04 4.09
CA THR A 44 -18.13 -2.40 4.65
C THR A 44 -17.37 -2.48 5.97
N GLU A 45 -17.78 -3.32 6.92
CA GLU A 45 -17.00 -3.59 8.15
C GLU A 45 -15.68 -4.36 7.88
N ASP A 46 -15.41 -4.72 6.63
CA ASP A 46 -14.24 -5.50 6.22
C ASP A 46 -12.96 -4.66 6.09
N VAL A 47 -11.83 -5.37 6.11
CA VAL A 47 -10.50 -4.83 5.80
C VAL A 47 -10.54 -4.15 4.44
N TRP A 48 -10.15 -2.88 4.41
CA TRP A 48 -10.03 -2.14 3.16
C TRP A 48 -8.80 -2.62 2.38
N ILE A 49 -9.03 -3.09 1.16
CA ILE A 49 -7.97 -3.48 0.21
C ILE A 49 -7.97 -2.43 -0.91
N PRO A 50 -6.98 -1.53 -0.96
CA PRO A 50 -6.96 -0.46 -1.94
C PRO A 50 -6.68 -0.99 -3.35
N THR A 51 -7.32 -0.40 -4.36
CA THR A 51 -6.99 -0.63 -5.77
C THR A 51 -5.78 0.18 -6.22
N SER A 52 -5.21 -0.14 -7.38
CA SER A 52 -4.13 0.64 -8.01
C SER A 52 -4.46 2.13 -8.13
N GLU A 53 -5.69 2.48 -8.52
CA GLU A 53 -6.12 3.87 -8.71
C GLU A 53 -6.18 4.59 -7.35
N GLN A 54 -6.71 3.92 -6.33
CA GLN A 54 -6.78 4.48 -4.98
C GLN A 54 -5.38 4.71 -4.41
N LEU A 55 -4.46 3.75 -4.59
CA LEU A 55 -3.06 3.91 -4.18
C LEU A 55 -2.38 5.07 -4.91
N GLN A 56 -2.55 5.18 -6.23
CA GLN A 56 -1.99 6.30 -6.99
C GLN A 56 -2.55 7.64 -6.52
N GLN A 57 -3.86 7.74 -6.28
CA GLN A 57 -4.47 8.96 -5.76
C GLN A 57 -3.91 9.35 -4.39
N LEU A 58 -3.75 8.39 -3.47
CA LEU A 58 -3.15 8.65 -2.17
C LEU A 58 -1.70 9.15 -2.29
N LEU A 59 -0.91 8.54 -3.18
CA LEU A 59 0.46 8.97 -3.43
C LEU A 59 0.51 10.38 -4.03
N ILE A 60 -0.35 10.69 -5.00
CA ILE A 60 -0.46 12.05 -5.57
C ILE A 60 -0.79 13.08 -4.49
N GLN A 61 -1.66 12.73 -3.54
CA GLN A 61 -2.09 13.65 -2.47
C GLN A 61 -1.05 13.82 -1.35
N LYS A 62 -0.24 12.79 -1.07
CA LYS A 62 0.59 12.75 0.14
C LYS A 62 2.09 12.86 -0.12
N LEU A 63 2.57 12.52 -1.31
CA LEU A 63 3.99 12.70 -1.63
C LEU A 63 4.35 14.19 -1.63
N PRO A 64 5.57 14.55 -1.22
CA PRO A 64 6.02 15.95 -1.26
C PRO A 64 6.21 16.45 -2.71
N TYR A 65 6.57 15.55 -3.63
CA TYR A 65 6.85 15.86 -5.04
C TYR A 65 6.17 14.85 -5.98
N PRO A 66 4.83 14.81 -6.03
CA PRO A 66 4.09 13.82 -6.82
C PRO A 66 4.35 13.98 -8.32
N ASP A 67 4.62 15.20 -8.79
CA ASP A 67 5.00 15.54 -10.16
C ASP A 67 6.37 14.99 -10.58
N ARG A 68 7.23 14.65 -9.61
CA ARG A 68 8.54 14.04 -9.82
C ARG A 68 8.53 12.53 -9.63
N SER A 69 7.33 11.94 -9.63
CA SER A 69 7.15 10.50 -9.40
C SER A 69 6.70 9.81 -10.66
N ILE A 70 7.27 8.64 -10.95
CA ILE A 70 7.02 7.89 -12.18
C ILE A 70 6.80 6.42 -11.83
N LEU A 71 5.63 5.89 -12.19
CA LEU A 71 5.37 4.45 -12.25
C LEU A 71 5.56 3.99 -13.69
N GLN A 72 6.41 2.99 -13.91
CA GLN A 72 6.66 2.43 -15.23
C GLN A 72 6.79 0.91 -15.20
N ARG A 73 6.44 0.29 -16.33
CA ARG A 73 6.66 -1.14 -16.55
C ARG A 73 8.06 -1.37 -17.10
N THR A 74 8.79 -2.32 -16.54
CA THR A 74 10.14 -2.73 -16.96
C THR A 74 10.11 -4.14 -17.56
N ALA A 75 11.27 -4.64 -17.99
CA ALA A 75 11.40 -6.03 -18.46
C ALA A 75 11.09 -7.06 -17.36
N ASP A 76 11.43 -6.72 -16.11
CA ASP A 76 11.37 -7.63 -14.95
C ASP A 76 10.16 -7.37 -14.04
N GLY A 77 9.31 -6.38 -14.37
CA GLY A 77 8.10 -6.08 -13.60
C GLY A 77 7.72 -4.61 -13.65
N TRP A 78 7.63 -4.00 -12.48
CA TRP A 78 7.21 -2.62 -12.26
C TRP A 78 8.22 -1.89 -11.40
N GLU A 79 8.35 -0.60 -11.69
CA GLU A 79 9.25 0.29 -11.00
C GLU A 79 8.53 1.59 -10.68
N TYR A 80 8.74 2.09 -9.46
CA TYR A 80 8.31 3.41 -9.03
C TYR A 80 9.50 4.23 -8.55
N GLN A 81 9.72 5.38 -9.17
CA GLN A 81 10.72 6.35 -8.77
C GLN A 81 10.04 7.57 -8.17
N THR A 82 10.57 8.09 -7.06
CA THR A 82 10.03 9.29 -6.39
C THR A 82 11.07 9.97 -5.50
N HIS A 83 10.67 11.06 -4.86
CA HIS A 83 11.46 11.79 -3.88
C HIS A 83 10.74 11.92 -2.56
N PHE A 84 11.48 11.70 -1.46
CA PHE A 84 11.00 11.93 -0.10
C PHE A 84 11.73 13.11 0.51
N ARG A 85 11.07 13.74 1.49
CA ARG A 85 11.68 14.75 2.33
C ARG A 85 11.90 14.16 3.71
N GLU A 86 13.15 13.82 4.02
CA GLU A 86 13.53 13.05 5.21
C GLU A 86 14.41 13.88 6.13
N TRP A 87 14.28 13.68 7.45
CA TRP A 87 15.12 14.37 8.43
C TRP A 87 16.49 13.71 8.50
N ALA A 88 17.56 14.46 8.19
CA ALA A 88 18.93 14.01 8.35
C ALA A 88 19.49 14.58 9.67
N ALA A 89 19.73 13.69 10.64
CA ALA A 89 20.19 14.08 11.97
C ALA A 89 21.57 14.76 11.93
N ASP A 90 22.44 14.30 11.03
CA ASP A 90 23.81 14.81 10.85
C ASP A 90 23.85 16.28 10.41
N TYR A 91 22.82 16.73 9.69
CA TYR A 91 22.72 18.09 9.19
C TYR A 91 21.70 18.94 9.98
N GLY A 92 20.95 18.33 10.90
CA GLY A 92 19.89 19.00 11.64
C GLY A 92 18.83 19.64 10.74
N THR A 93 18.58 19.05 9.56
CA THR A 93 17.64 19.58 8.57
C THR A 93 16.98 18.47 7.76
N TYR A 94 15.91 18.81 7.06
CA TYR A 94 15.30 17.95 6.06
C TYR A 94 16.09 18.00 4.74
N ILE A 95 16.31 16.84 4.14
CA ILE A 95 16.91 16.68 2.82
C ILE A 95 15.97 15.95 1.88
N ASP A 96 16.13 16.20 0.58
CA ASP A 96 15.41 15.48 -0.45
C ASP A 96 16.20 14.22 -0.83
N THR A 97 15.56 13.07 -0.75
CA THR A 97 16.16 11.78 -1.11
C THR A 97 15.42 11.18 -2.28
N HIS A 98 16.17 10.62 -3.23
CA HIS A 98 15.60 9.85 -4.32
C HIS A 98 15.36 8.41 -3.87
N ARG A 99 14.21 7.84 -4.22
CA ARG A 99 13.85 6.46 -3.88
C ARG A 99 13.33 5.73 -5.12
N GLN A 100 13.69 4.45 -5.20
CA GLN A 100 13.27 3.53 -6.24
C GLN A 100 12.67 2.28 -5.58
N PHE A 101 11.51 1.86 -6.06
CA PHE A 101 10.80 0.66 -5.61
C PHE A 101 10.58 -0.24 -6.81
N ILE A 102 10.84 -1.55 -6.66
CA ILE A 102 10.73 -2.53 -7.73
C ILE A 102 9.89 -3.70 -7.25
N GLY A 103 9.03 -4.24 -8.12
CA GLY A 103 8.22 -5.40 -7.81
C GLY A 103 7.59 -6.04 -9.04
N THR A 104 7.00 -7.22 -8.86
CA THR A 104 6.39 -7.98 -9.95
C THR A 104 5.05 -7.41 -10.41
N ASP A 105 4.37 -6.65 -9.56
CA ASP A 105 3.04 -6.10 -9.80
C ASP A 105 2.94 -4.64 -9.34
N ALA A 106 2.16 -3.84 -10.07
CA ALA A 106 2.05 -2.41 -9.85
C ALA A 106 1.42 -2.07 -8.50
N GLU A 107 0.38 -2.80 -8.08
CA GLU A 107 -0.34 -2.56 -6.82
C GLU A 107 0.60 -2.73 -5.62
N ASN A 108 1.40 -3.79 -5.58
CA ASN A 108 2.37 -4.01 -4.52
C ASN A 108 3.48 -2.94 -4.51
N VAL A 109 3.99 -2.52 -5.68
CA VAL A 109 4.97 -1.42 -5.75
C VAL A 109 4.37 -0.13 -5.20
N LEU A 110 3.16 0.23 -5.60
CA LEU A 110 2.47 1.42 -5.09
C LEU A 110 2.21 1.33 -3.59
N LEU A 111 1.82 0.16 -3.08
CA LEU A 111 1.63 -0.06 -1.65
C LEU A 111 2.95 0.07 -0.88
N GLN A 112 4.07 -0.41 -1.41
CA GLN A 112 5.39 -0.24 -0.80
C GLN A 112 5.79 1.23 -0.68
N VAL A 113 5.54 2.02 -1.73
CA VAL A 113 5.79 3.48 -1.70
C VAL A 113 4.94 4.15 -0.63
N LEU A 114 3.64 3.79 -0.56
CA LEU A 114 2.73 4.34 0.45
C LEU A 114 3.17 3.96 1.87
N MET A 115 3.58 2.71 2.08
CA MET A 115 4.11 2.26 3.36
C MET A 115 5.36 3.04 3.77
N ALA A 116 6.31 3.22 2.85
CA ALA A 116 7.50 4.03 3.10
C ALA A 116 7.15 5.48 3.48
N LEU A 117 6.17 6.08 2.79
CA LEU A 117 5.66 7.42 3.09
C LEU A 117 5.03 7.55 4.47
N LEU A 118 4.38 6.49 4.94
CA LEU A 118 3.79 6.43 6.27
C LEU A 118 4.82 6.03 7.34
N GLY A 119 6.07 5.75 6.97
CA GLY A 119 7.11 5.26 7.88
C GLY A 119 6.84 3.84 8.39
N ILE A 120 6.08 3.04 7.64
CA ILE A 120 5.76 1.65 7.95
C ILE A 120 6.85 0.74 7.39
N GLY A 121 7.44 -0.08 8.27
CA GLY A 121 8.59 -0.91 7.95
C GLY A 121 9.87 -0.31 8.51
N GLU A 122 10.99 -0.46 7.81
CA GLU A 122 12.26 0.09 8.27
C GLU A 122 12.20 1.63 8.22
N ARG A 123 12.37 2.27 9.38
CA ARG A 123 12.61 3.71 9.47
C ARG A 123 13.98 3.99 8.86
N TRP A 124 13.99 4.66 7.73
CA TRP A 124 15.22 5.07 7.07
C TRP A 124 15.76 6.32 7.77
N MET A 125 16.68 6.13 8.73
CA MET A 125 17.57 7.22 9.12
C MET A 125 18.57 7.41 7.97
N VAL A 126 18.62 8.63 7.44
CA VAL A 126 19.60 9.07 6.43
C VAL A 126 20.68 9.87 7.12
#